data_AF-A0A1F6PVC9-F1
#
_entry.id   AF-A0A1F6PVC9-F1
#
_cell.length_a   1.000
_cell.length_b   1.000
_cell.length_c   1.000
_cell.angle_alpha   90.00
_cell.angle_beta   90.00
_cell.angle_gamma   90.00
#
_symmetry.space_group_name_H-M   'P 1'
#
loop_
_entity.id
_entity.type
_entity.pdbx_description
1 polymer ?
#
loop_
_entity_poly.entity_id
_entity_poly.type
_entity_poly.pdbx_seq_one_letter_code
_entity_poly.pdbx_strand_id
1 'polypeptide(L)'
;MLLINSLNGPFDFNTAEGLGANTACKVLEYIEKGKKKAENNLRNFLKGEISFDQVAKNEEFEALSKAYIPYSSIDEETETLNLRQGMAFASVYINAFDKDNDGAMTVEEAGPLGGLIDTIDQSGKITPGKYLSWLIFQDCSDVLNGVLSPNEISRSLLLVNNDPAFVVEKLREIYEGYKINELEKDFELPLPTARIN
;
A
#
# COMPACT_ATOMS: atom_id res chain seq x y z
N MET A 1 4.50 17.59 -8.45
CA MET A 1 4.21 16.15 -8.36
C MET A 1 5.26 15.52 -7.48
N LEU A 2 4.88 14.88 -6.37
CA LEU A 2 5.82 14.14 -5.52
C LEU A 2 5.69 12.65 -5.88
N LEU A 3 6.77 12.04 -6.36
CA LEU A 3 6.83 10.59 -6.63
C LEU A 3 7.57 9.92 -5.47
N ILE A 4 7.04 8.81 -4.94
CA ILE A 4 7.77 8.00 -3.97
C ILE A 4 8.92 7.29 -4.69
N ASN A 5 10.15 7.58 -4.27
CA ASN A 5 11.35 7.05 -4.89
C ASN A 5 11.64 5.60 -4.44
N SER A 6 11.70 4.67 -5.38
CA SER A 6 11.99 3.24 -5.18
C SER A 6 13.48 2.86 -5.28
N LEU A 7 14.33 3.79 -5.73
CA LEU A 7 15.76 3.54 -5.99
C LEU A 7 16.62 3.49 -4.72
N ASN A 8 16.07 3.89 -3.58
CA ASN A 8 16.77 3.90 -2.31
C ASN A 8 16.00 3.07 -1.28
N GLY A 9 16.66 2.06 -0.72
CA GLY A 9 16.11 1.23 0.33
C GLY A 9 16.97 0.01 0.60
N PRO A 10 16.51 -0.89 1.48
CA PRO A 10 17.28 -2.04 1.90
C PRO A 10 17.22 -3.22 0.93
N PHE A 11 16.43 -3.15 -0.15
CA PHE A 11 16.30 -4.21 -1.16
C PHE A 11 17.00 -3.83 -2.47
N ASP A 12 17.36 -4.81 -3.29
CA ASP A 12 18.04 -4.60 -4.57
C ASP A 12 17.14 -3.88 -5.59
N PHE A 13 17.39 -2.59 -5.81
CA PHE A 13 16.63 -1.76 -6.74
C PHE A 13 16.77 -2.20 -8.21
N ASN A 14 17.70 -3.10 -8.54
CA ASN A 14 17.83 -3.64 -9.90
C ASN A 14 16.84 -4.78 -10.17
N THR A 15 16.09 -5.23 -9.15
CA THR A 15 15.05 -6.25 -9.27
C THR A 15 13.67 -5.62 -9.16
N ALA A 16 12.69 -6.22 -9.82
CA ALA A 16 11.28 -5.81 -9.74
C ALA A 16 10.79 -5.84 -8.28
N GLU A 17 11.08 -6.92 -7.57
CA GLU A 17 10.70 -7.12 -6.18
C GLU A 17 11.36 -6.10 -5.26
N GLY A 18 12.65 -5.81 -5.47
CA GLY A 18 13.35 -4.82 -4.67
C GLY A 18 12.84 -3.39 -4.89
N LEU A 19 12.43 -3.03 -6.11
CA LEU A 19 11.76 -1.75 -6.37
C LEU A 19 10.43 -1.65 -5.59
N GLY A 20 9.59 -2.68 -5.66
CA GLY A 20 8.30 -2.70 -4.95
C GLY A 20 8.48 -2.64 -3.43
N ALA A 21 9.38 -3.46 -2.90
CA ALA A 21 9.70 -3.50 -1.47
C ALA A 21 10.27 -2.16 -0.97
N ASN A 22 11.17 -1.52 -1.75
CA ASN A 22 11.71 -0.20 -1.41
C ASN A 22 10.63 0.89 -1.44
N THR A 23 9.72 0.89 -2.42
CA THR A 23 8.58 1.83 -2.45
C THR A 23 7.73 1.68 -1.18
N ALA A 24 7.40 0.45 -0.78
CA ALA A 24 6.63 0.19 0.43
C ALA A 24 7.37 0.68 1.69
N CYS A 25 8.67 0.41 1.82
CA CYS A 25 9.47 0.96 2.92
C CYS A 25 9.40 2.49 2.98
N LYS A 26 9.44 3.17 1.84
CA LYS A 26 9.35 4.63 1.80
C LYS A 26 7.98 5.15 2.21
N VAL A 27 6.90 4.50 1.78
CA VAL A 27 5.54 4.82 2.27
C VAL A 27 5.48 4.65 3.79
N LEU A 28 5.99 3.55 4.33
CA LEU A 28 6.02 3.29 5.78
C LEU A 28 6.87 4.30 6.55
N GLU A 29 8.00 4.76 5.99
CA GLU A 29 8.80 5.83 6.59
C GLU A 29 8.01 7.15 6.73
N TYR A 30 7.21 7.53 5.73
CA TYR A 30 6.32 8.69 5.84
C TYR A 30 5.27 8.49 6.92
N ILE A 31 4.69 7.29 7.00
CA ILE A 31 3.68 6.97 8.01
C ILE A 31 4.27 7.04 9.43
N GLU A 32 5.45 6.46 9.64
CA GLU A 32 6.12 6.46 10.95
C GLU A 32 6.48 7.89 11.39
N LYS A 33 7.12 8.67 10.50
CA LYS A 33 7.48 10.07 10.79
C LYS A 33 6.23 10.91 11.08
N GLY A 34 5.18 10.75 10.27
CA GLY A 34 3.90 11.44 10.46
C GLY A 34 3.24 11.09 11.79
N LYS A 35 3.20 9.82 12.19
CA LYS A 35 2.69 9.39 13.51
C LYS A 35 3.47 10.03 14.65
N LYS A 36 4.81 9.94 14.61
CA LYS A 36 5.69 10.54 15.62
C LYS A 36 5.49 12.06 15.73
N LYS A 37 5.31 12.74 14.60
CA LYS A 37 5.02 14.17 14.58
C LYS A 37 3.64 14.48 15.19
N ALA A 38 2.61 13.74 14.83
CA ALA A 38 1.27 13.91 15.40
C ALA A 38 1.27 13.74 16.92
N GLU A 39 1.98 12.72 17.42
CA GLU A 39 2.14 12.50 18.87
C GLU A 39 2.86 13.67 19.56
N ASN A 40 3.94 14.18 18.97
CA ASN A 40 4.68 15.33 19.50
C ASN A 40 3.82 16.61 19.50
N ASN A 41 3.12 16.88 18.41
CA ASN A 41 2.20 18.00 18.29
C ASN A 41 1.11 17.93 19.37
N LEU A 42 0.49 16.76 19.57
CA LEU A 42 -0.50 16.56 20.62
C LEU A 42 0.08 16.84 22.03
N ARG A 43 1.28 16.33 22.32
CA ARG A 43 1.95 16.59 23.60
C ARG A 43 2.22 18.07 23.82
N ASN A 44 2.68 18.79 22.81
CA ASN A 44 2.97 20.22 22.91
C ASN A 44 1.68 21.06 23.05
N PHE A 45 0.60 20.66 22.38
CA PHE A 45 -0.71 21.28 22.55
C PHE A 45 -1.28 21.11 23.95
N LEU A 46 -1.18 19.89 24.52
CA LEU A 46 -1.60 19.63 25.90
C LEU A 46 -0.79 20.43 26.93
N LYS A 47 0.43 20.86 26.59
CA LYS A 47 1.25 21.77 27.40
C LYS A 47 0.97 23.26 27.13
N GLY A 48 0.12 23.59 26.16
CA GLY A 48 -0.16 24.97 25.74
C GLY A 48 0.97 25.62 24.94
N GLU A 49 1.92 24.83 24.41
CA GLU A 49 3.08 25.33 23.65
C GLU A 49 2.74 25.66 22.19
N ILE A 50 1.68 25.06 21.64
CA ILE A 50 1.19 25.30 20.29
C ILE A 50 -0.34 25.43 20.26
N SER A 51 -0.89 26.07 19.23
CA SER A 51 -2.34 26.20 19.01
C SER A 51 -2.96 24.93 18.43
N PHE A 52 -4.29 24.83 18.48
CA PHE A 52 -5.04 23.75 17.85
C PHE A 52 -4.76 23.64 16.34
N ASP A 53 -4.68 24.77 15.63
CA ASP A 53 -4.36 24.80 14.20
C ASP A 53 -2.97 24.24 13.89
N GLN A 54 -2.03 24.38 14.82
CA GLN A 54 -0.68 23.82 14.69
C GLN A 54 -0.66 22.31 14.95
N VAL A 55 -1.59 21.77 15.75
CA VAL A 55 -1.70 20.32 15.99
C VAL A 55 -1.98 19.58 14.69
N ALA A 56 -2.88 20.14 13.88
CA ALA A 56 -3.32 19.53 12.63
C ALA A 56 -2.27 19.54 11.51
N LYS A 57 -1.19 20.33 11.64
CA LYS A 57 -0.14 20.42 10.61
C LYS A 57 0.81 19.23 10.69
N ASN A 58 0.84 18.44 9.62
CA ASN A 58 1.67 17.25 9.49
C ASN A 58 2.19 17.13 8.06
N GLU A 59 3.35 17.72 7.78
CA GLU A 59 3.90 17.77 6.43
C GLU A 59 4.18 16.40 5.84
N GLU A 60 4.44 15.38 6.66
CA GLU A 60 4.67 14.01 6.21
C GLU A 60 3.39 13.39 5.65
N PHE A 61 2.26 13.57 6.34
CA PHE A 61 0.95 13.15 5.81
C PHE A 61 0.47 14.04 4.66
N GLU A 62 0.76 15.35 4.69
CA GLU A 62 0.47 16.23 3.56
C GLU A 62 1.29 15.86 2.30
N ALA A 63 2.55 15.46 2.48
CA ALA A 63 3.38 14.97 1.39
C ALA A 63 2.85 13.64 0.85
N LEU A 64 2.57 12.68 1.74
CA LEU A 64 2.05 11.36 1.36
C LEU A 64 0.68 11.47 0.65
N SER A 65 -0.23 12.32 1.13
CA SER A 65 -1.55 12.52 0.51
C SER A 65 -1.50 13.18 -0.88
N LYS A 66 -0.36 13.76 -1.27
CA LYS A 66 -0.12 14.34 -2.59
C LYS A 66 0.83 13.49 -3.43
N ALA A 67 1.28 12.35 -2.90
CA ALA A 67 2.27 11.51 -3.52
C ALA A 67 1.66 10.58 -4.57
N TYR A 68 2.46 10.29 -5.58
CA TYR A 68 2.25 9.23 -6.54
C TYR A 68 3.08 8.02 -6.09
N ILE A 69 2.44 6.87 -5.93
CA ILE A 69 3.05 5.67 -5.34
C ILE A 69 3.20 4.59 -6.42
N PRO A 70 4.41 4.39 -6.98
CA PRO A 70 4.66 3.37 -8.00
C PRO A 70 4.77 1.98 -7.34
N TYR A 71 3.62 1.33 -7.15
CA TYR A 71 3.55 0.02 -6.49
C TYR A 71 3.91 -1.11 -7.45
N SER A 72 3.79 -0.89 -8.76
CA SER A 72 4.19 -1.82 -9.81
C SER A 72 4.65 -1.07 -11.07
N SER A 73 5.32 -1.76 -11.98
CA SER A 73 5.63 -1.27 -13.33
C SER A 73 4.69 -1.91 -14.34
N ILE A 74 4.45 -1.23 -15.46
CA ILE A 74 3.82 -1.83 -16.63
C ILE A 74 4.90 -2.12 -17.67
N ASP A 75 4.87 -3.32 -18.21
CA ASP A 75 5.65 -3.67 -19.39
C ASP A 75 5.08 -2.92 -20.59
N GLU A 76 5.86 -2.03 -21.19
CA GLU A 76 5.39 -1.17 -22.30
C GLU A 76 5.09 -1.96 -23.58
N GLU A 77 5.67 -3.16 -23.76
CA GLU A 77 5.47 -3.96 -24.96
C GLU A 77 4.22 -4.84 -24.84
N THR A 78 3.98 -5.42 -23.67
CA THR A 78 2.86 -6.34 -23.43
C THR A 78 1.67 -5.68 -22.74
N GLU A 79 1.82 -4.44 -22.26
CA GLU A 79 0.87 -3.72 -21.42
C GLU A 79 0.50 -4.49 -20.14
N THR A 80 1.37 -5.40 -19.68
CA THR A 80 1.11 -6.22 -18.49
C THR A 80 1.74 -5.64 -17.23
N LEU A 81 1.01 -5.72 -16.13
CA LEU A 81 1.47 -5.31 -14.81
C LEU A 81 2.56 -6.27 -14.28
N ASN A 82 3.62 -5.73 -13.68
CA ASN A 82 4.63 -6.52 -12.99
C ASN A 82 4.12 -6.94 -11.60
N LEU A 83 3.46 -8.10 -11.57
CA LEU A 83 2.84 -8.63 -10.36
C LEU A 83 3.85 -8.98 -9.27
N ARG A 84 5.10 -9.32 -9.61
CA ARG A 84 6.15 -9.61 -8.61
C ARG A 84 6.59 -8.34 -7.89
N GLN A 85 6.74 -7.22 -8.60
CA GLN A 85 6.96 -5.91 -7.98
C GLN A 85 5.79 -5.53 -7.06
N GLY A 86 4.56 -5.66 -7.55
CA GLY A 86 3.35 -5.37 -6.77
C GLY A 86 3.23 -6.24 -5.52
N MET A 87 3.54 -7.53 -5.64
CA MET A 87 3.50 -8.47 -4.51
C MET A 87 4.56 -8.12 -3.48
N ALA A 88 5.78 -7.75 -3.89
CA ALA A 88 6.82 -7.32 -2.96
C ALA A 88 6.42 -6.05 -2.19
N PHE A 89 5.80 -5.08 -2.87
CA PHE A 89 5.23 -3.91 -2.21
C PHE A 89 4.18 -4.32 -1.17
N ALA A 90 3.23 -5.16 -1.57
CA ALA A 90 2.14 -5.60 -0.72
C ALA A 90 2.66 -6.38 0.50
N SER A 91 3.60 -7.31 0.32
CA SER A 91 4.19 -8.10 1.41
C SER A 91 4.88 -7.22 2.45
N VAL A 92 5.71 -6.25 2.04
CA VAL A 92 6.36 -5.32 2.98
C VAL A 92 5.31 -4.48 3.73
N TYR A 93 4.27 -4.02 3.04
CA TYR A 93 3.21 -3.24 3.66
C TYR A 93 2.42 -4.06 4.69
N ILE A 94 1.96 -5.26 4.32
CA ILE A 94 1.21 -6.18 5.20
C ILE A 94 2.01 -6.52 6.45
N ASN A 95 3.28 -6.94 6.28
CA ASN A 95 4.14 -7.33 7.40
C ASN A 95 4.41 -6.19 8.40
N ALA A 96 4.24 -4.92 8.00
CA ALA A 96 4.41 -3.79 8.91
C ALA A 96 3.22 -3.58 9.87
N PHE A 97 2.08 -4.20 9.58
CA PHE A 97 0.84 -4.07 10.37
C PHE A 97 0.33 -5.41 10.92
N ASP A 98 0.83 -6.53 10.39
CA ASP A 98 0.68 -7.88 10.93
C ASP A 98 1.32 -7.97 12.33
N LYS A 99 0.50 -8.19 13.36
CA LYS A 99 0.98 -8.27 14.75
C LYS A 99 1.42 -9.67 15.17
N ASP A 100 0.89 -10.73 14.57
CA ASP A 100 1.20 -12.10 14.94
C ASP A 100 2.28 -12.75 14.06
N ASN A 101 2.72 -12.02 13.02
CA ASN A 101 3.77 -12.37 12.07
C ASN A 101 3.43 -13.64 11.27
N ASP A 102 2.16 -13.84 10.95
CA ASP A 102 1.70 -14.96 10.14
C ASP A 102 1.72 -14.68 8.62
N GLY A 103 2.12 -13.46 8.22
CA GLY A 103 2.22 -13.02 6.83
C GLY A 103 0.93 -12.41 6.28
N ALA A 104 -0.08 -12.18 7.11
CA ALA A 104 -1.32 -11.53 6.75
C ALA A 104 -1.80 -10.59 7.86
N MET A 105 -2.65 -9.61 7.51
CA MET A 105 -3.35 -8.80 8.52
C MET A 105 -4.69 -9.43 8.86
N THR A 106 -5.18 -9.26 10.08
CA THR A 106 -6.61 -9.49 10.35
C THR A 106 -7.47 -8.40 9.68
N VAL A 107 -8.78 -8.64 9.58
CA VAL A 107 -9.74 -7.63 9.10
C VAL A 107 -9.67 -6.34 9.92
N GLU A 108 -9.51 -6.46 11.24
CA GLU A 108 -9.42 -5.31 12.14
C GLU A 108 -8.14 -4.50 11.92
N GLU A 109 -7.03 -5.16 11.63
CA GLU A 109 -5.73 -4.53 11.35
C GLU A 109 -5.73 -3.76 10.03
N ALA A 110 -6.42 -4.29 9.03
CA ALA A 110 -6.65 -3.62 7.75
C ALA A 110 -7.62 -2.42 7.84
N GLY A 111 -8.24 -2.20 9.01
CA GLY A 111 -9.08 -1.05 9.29
C GLY A 111 -10.41 -1.07 8.51
N PRO A 112 -10.96 0.10 8.13
CA PRO A 112 -12.34 0.19 7.62
C PRO A 112 -12.57 -0.54 6.29
N LEU A 113 -11.50 -0.87 5.55
CA LEU A 113 -11.58 -1.61 4.29
C LEU A 113 -11.31 -3.11 4.46
N GLY A 114 -10.87 -3.57 5.63
CA GLY A 114 -10.50 -4.96 5.86
C GLY A 114 -11.64 -5.92 5.54
N GLY A 115 -12.85 -5.62 6.01
CA GLY A 115 -14.00 -6.49 5.77
C GLY A 115 -14.36 -6.60 4.28
N LEU A 116 -14.17 -5.50 3.52
CA LEU A 116 -14.39 -5.48 2.09
C LEU A 116 -13.34 -6.34 1.35
N ILE A 117 -12.06 -6.16 1.67
CA ILE A 117 -10.97 -6.88 1.01
C ILE A 117 -11.02 -8.38 1.34
N ASP A 118 -11.35 -8.74 2.58
CA ASP A 118 -11.46 -10.16 2.96
C ASP A 118 -12.57 -10.89 2.18
N THR A 119 -13.59 -10.20 1.68
CA THR A 119 -14.67 -10.84 0.91
C THR A 119 -14.21 -11.54 -0.37
N ILE A 120 -12.98 -11.32 -0.83
CA ILE A 120 -12.39 -12.05 -1.96
C ILE A 120 -12.55 -13.56 -1.74
N ASP A 121 -12.21 -14.09 -0.55
CA ASP A 121 -12.35 -15.52 -0.20
C ASP A 121 -12.89 -15.80 1.23
N GLN A 122 -13.10 -14.76 2.05
CA GLN A 122 -13.63 -14.80 3.42
C GLN A 122 -12.82 -15.61 4.45
N SER A 123 -11.50 -15.63 4.32
CA SER A 123 -10.60 -16.29 5.28
C SER A 123 -10.46 -15.60 6.65
N GLY A 124 -10.94 -14.36 6.81
CA GLY A 124 -10.66 -13.49 7.96
C GLY A 124 -9.27 -12.83 7.92
N LYS A 125 -8.53 -12.98 6.82
CA LYS A 125 -7.14 -12.54 6.66
C LYS A 125 -6.94 -11.77 5.38
N ILE A 126 -6.18 -10.68 5.44
CA ILE A 126 -5.75 -9.89 4.30
C ILE A 126 -4.32 -10.30 3.94
N THR A 127 -4.21 -11.19 2.95
CA THR A 127 -2.92 -11.61 2.40
C THR A 127 -2.31 -10.52 1.52
N PRO A 128 -0.99 -10.59 1.21
CA PRO A 128 -0.35 -9.71 0.23
C PRO A 128 -1.07 -9.72 -1.12
N GLY A 129 -1.54 -10.88 -1.59
CA GLY A 129 -2.28 -10.97 -2.85
C GLY A 129 -3.62 -10.23 -2.81
N LYS A 130 -4.40 -10.37 -1.74
CA LYS A 130 -5.64 -9.61 -1.57
C LYS A 130 -5.41 -8.10 -1.53
N TYR A 131 -4.35 -7.68 -0.84
CA TYR A 131 -3.98 -6.27 -0.79
C TYR A 131 -3.51 -5.75 -2.15
N LEU A 132 -2.74 -6.54 -2.90
CA LEU A 132 -2.36 -6.19 -4.27
C LEU A 132 -3.59 -6.02 -5.18
N SER A 133 -4.59 -6.90 -5.07
CA SER A 133 -5.86 -6.73 -5.80
C SER A 133 -6.55 -5.42 -5.48
N TRP A 134 -6.51 -4.99 -4.21
CA TRP A 134 -7.00 -3.68 -3.81
C TRP A 134 -6.22 -2.54 -4.48
N LEU A 135 -4.90 -2.58 -4.48
CA LEU A 135 -4.07 -1.56 -5.15
C LEU A 135 -4.40 -1.47 -6.66
N ILE A 136 -4.51 -2.61 -7.34
CA ILE A 136 -4.87 -2.65 -8.76
C ILE A 136 -6.28 -2.08 -9.00
N PHE A 137 -7.24 -2.38 -8.13
CA PHE A 137 -8.58 -1.81 -8.23
C PHE A 137 -8.56 -0.28 -8.10
N GLN A 138 -7.75 0.26 -7.17
CA GLN A 138 -7.61 1.71 -7.02
C GLN A 138 -7.03 2.34 -8.28
N ASP A 139 -5.94 1.79 -8.83
CA ASP A 139 -5.27 2.25 -10.05
C ASP A 139 -6.20 2.22 -11.28
N CYS A 140 -6.97 1.13 -11.45
CA CYS A 140 -7.93 0.97 -12.54
C CYS A 140 -9.13 1.94 -12.50
N SER A 141 -9.26 2.79 -11.47
CA SER A 141 -10.38 3.74 -11.39
C SER A 141 -10.34 4.83 -12.47
N ASP A 142 -9.18 5.03 -13.12
CA ASP A 142 -9.04 5.94 -14.27
C ASP A 142 -8.25 5.24 -15.40
N VAL A 143 -6.94 5.02 -15.21
CA VAL A 143 -6.06 4.33 -16.17
C VAL A 143 -5.03 3.51 -15.39
N LEU A 144 -5.04 2.19 -15.59
CA LEU A 144 -4.03 1.28 -15.03
C LEU A 144 -2.63 1.71 -15.49
N ASN A 145 -1.81 2.19 -14.56
CA ASN A 145 -0.46 2.71 -14.87
C ASN A 145 0.63 2.25 -13.89
N GLY A 146 0.30 1.44 -12.88
CA GLY A 146 1.19 0.94 -11.84
C GLY A 146 1.47 1.96 -10.72
N VAL A 147 0.78 3.11 -10.73
CA VAL A 147 0.99 4.22 -9.81
C VAL A 147 -0.32 4.62 -9.16
N LEU A 148 -0.36 4.61 -7.84
CA LEU A 148 -1.50 5.17 -7.11
C LEU A 148 -1.35 6.67 -6.96
N SER A 149 -2.29 7.40 -7.56
CA SER A 149 -2.45 8.84 -7.37
C SER A 149 -3.48 9.17 -6.28
N PRO A 150 -3.43 10.38 -5.70
CA PRO A 150 -4.43 10.83 -4.73
C PRO A 150 -5.87 10.81 -5.28
N ASN A 151 -6.02 11.03 -6.59
CA ASN A 151 -7.32 11.05 -7.26
C ASN A 151 -7.92 9.65 -7.36
N GLU A 152 -7.12 8.65 -7.76
CA GLU A 152 -7.53 7.24 -7.83
C GLU A 152 -7.93 6.73 -6.44
N ILE A 153 -7.11 7.01 -5.43
CA ILE A 153 -7.43 6.64 -4.04
C ILE A 153 -8.76 7.26 -3.59
N SER A 154 -8.99 8.53 -3.89
CA SER A 154 -10.24 9.22 -3.51
C SER A 154 -11.45 8.64 -4.24
N ARG A 155 -11.32 8.35 -5.54
CA ARG A 155 -12.39 7.77 -6.36
C ARG A 155 -12.74 6.35 -5.91
N SER A 156 -11.73 5.53 -5.61
CA SER A 156 -11.96 4.16 -5.16
C SER A 156 -12.75 4.14 -3.84
N LEU A 157 -12.45 5.06 -2.90
CA LEU A 157 -13.21 5.21 -1.66
C LEU A 157 -14.65 5.66 -1.89
N LEU A 158 -14.91 6.51 -2.89
CA LEU A 158 -16.28 6.87 -3.26
C LEU A 158 -17.04 5.66 -3.83
N LEU A 159 -16.39 4.83 -4.65
CA LEU A 159 -16.98 3.61 -5.19
C LEU A 159 -17.33 2.62 -4.08
N VAL A 160 -16.45 2.41 -3.10
CA VAL A 160 -16.73 1.55 -1.93
C VAL A 160 -17.99 1.97 -1.19
N ASN A 161 -18.22 3.28 -1.04
CA ASN A 161 -19.41 3.78 -0.34
C ASN A 161 -20.69 3.71 -1.18
N ASN A 162 -20.57 3.86 -2.51
CA ASN A 162 -21.73 3.92 -3.40
C ASN A 162 -22.18 2.54 -3.89
N ASP A 163 -21.23 1.64 -4.18
CA ASP A 163 -21.50 0.30 -4.71
C ASP A 163 -20.45 -0.72 -4.23
N PRO A 164 -20.50 -1.12 -2.96
CA PRO A 164 -19.54 -2.08 -2.41
C PRO A 164 -19.62 -3.45 -3.09
N ALA A 165 -20.78 -3.85 -3.62
CA ALA A 165 -20.96 -5.14 -4.29
C ALA A 165 -20.14 -5.21 -5.59
N PHE A 166 -20.20 -4.14 -6.39
CA PHE A 166 -19.34 -3.99 -7.57
C PHE A 166 -17.86 -4.06 -7.22
N VAL A 167 -17.44 -3.39 -6.14
CA VAL A 167 -16.03 -3.43 -5.71
C VAL A 167 -15.60 -4.85 -5.35
N VAL A 168 -16.42 -5.59 -4.60
CA VAL A 168 -16.12 -6.98 -4.24
C VAL A 168 -16.00 -7.87 -5.48
N GLU A 169 -16.92 -7.74 -6.44
CA GLU A 169 -16.85 -8.47 -7.71
C GLU A 169 -15.54 -8.18 -8.44
N LYS A 170 -15.17 -6.90 -8.57
CA LYS A 170 -13.92 -6.50 -9.25
C LYS A 170 -12.67 -6.97 -8.52
N LEU A 171 -12.65 -6.95 -7.19
CA LEU A 171 -11.52 -7.46 -6.42
C LEU A 171 -11.31 -8.96 -6.66
N ARG A 172 -12.38 -9.75 -6.77
CA ARG A 172 -12.30 -11.19 -7.10
C ARG A 172 -11.81 -11.40 -8.54
N GLU A 173 -12.38 -10.67 -9.50
CA GLU A 173 -11.94 -10.72 -10.90
C GLU A 173 -10.45 -10.38 -11.04
N ILE A 174 -9.96 -9.37 -10.32
CA ILE A 174 -8.54 -9.01 -10.33
C ILE A 174 -7.70 -10.14 -9.72
N TYR A 175 -8.10 -10.62 -8.54
CA TYR A 175 -7.35 -11.62 -7.80
C TYR A 175 -7.18 -12.94 -8.57
N GLU A 176 -8.25 -13.41 -9.21
CA GLU A 176 -8.23 -14.64 -9.99
C GLU A 176 -7.75 -14.41 -11.43
N GLY A 177 -8.21 -13.34 -12.08
CA GLY A 177 -7.95 -13.05 -13.50
C GLY A 177 -6.50 -12.71 -13.79
N TYR A 178 -5.83 -11.98 -12.88
CA TYR A 178 -4.38 -11.73 -12.96
C TYR A 178 -3.55 -12.89 -12.38
N LYS A 179 -4.20 -13.96 -11.89
CA LYS A 179 -3.53 -15.11 -11.25
C LYS A 179 -2.71 -14.72 -10.02
N ILE A 180 -3.15 -13.70 -9.29
CA ILE A 180 -2.49 -13.25 -8.05
C ILE A 180 -2.58 -14.35 -6.99
N ASN A 181 -3.72 -15.05 -6.95
CA ASN A 181 -3.96 -16.23 -6.11
C ASN A 181 -2.99 -17.41 -6.37
N GLU A 182 -2.46 -17.53 -7.59
CA GLU A 182 -1.44 -18.53 -7.93
C GLU A 182 -0.06 -18.03 -7.47
N LEU A 183 0.28 -16.79 -7.83
CA LEU A 183 1.56 -16.15 -7.49
C LEU A 183 1.81 -16.05 -5.98
N GLU A 184 0.78 -15.76 -5.16
CA GLU A 184 1.02 -15.59 -3.72
C GLU A 184 1.43 -16.89 -3.01
N LYS A 185 1.20 -18.06 -3.62
CA LYS A 185 1.53 -19.37 -3.02
C LYS A 185 3.01 -19.69 -3.05
N ASP A 186 3.73 -19.16 -4.02
CA ASP A 186 5.16 -19.39 -4.25
C ASP A 186 6.00 -18.11 -4.17
N PHE A 187 5.38 -16.97 -3.90
CA PHE A 187 6.09 -15.70 -3.72
C PHE A 187 6.83 -15.67 -2.39
N GLU A 188 8.14 -15.45 -2.47
CA GLU A 188 9.00 -15.15 -1.33
C GLU A 188 9.50 -13.71 -1.46
N LEU A 189 9.26 -12.89 -0.42
CA LEU A 189 9.83 -11.55 -0.35
C LEU A 189 11.36 -11.64 -0.37
N PRO A 190 12.07 -10.88 -1.23
CA PRO A 190 13.53 -10.93 -1.25
C PRO A 190 14.11 -10.50 0.10
N LEU A 191 15.28 -11.03 0.43
CA LEU A 191 16.01 -10.58 1.60
C LEU A 191 16.62 -9.19 1.34
N PRO A 192 16.74 -8.34 2.37
CA PRO A 192 17.51 -7.11 2.27
C PRO A 192 18.94 -7.36 1.77
N THR A 193 19.41 -6.54 0.84
CA THR A 193 20.84 -6.49 0.49
C THR A 193 21.56 -5.93 1.71
N ALA A 194 22.41 -6.75 2.34
CA ALA A 194 23.07 -6.39 3.60
C ALA A 194 23.62 -4.95 3.55
N ARG A 195 23.33 -4.14 4.58
CA ARG A 195 23.85 -2.77 4.68
C ARG A 195 25.37 -2.80 4.52
N ILE A 196 25.90 -2.19 3.47
CA ILE A 196 27.28 -1.69 3.51
C ILE A 196 27.21 -0.51 4.48
N ASN A 197 27.67 -0.76 5.72
CA ASN A 197 27.83 0.26 6.75
C ASN A 197 28.81 1.34 6.30
#